data_AF-A0AAP4QAM7-F1
#
_entry.id   AF-A0AAP4QAM7-F1
#
_cell.length_a   1.000
_cell.length_b   1.000
_cell.length_c   1.000
_cell.angle_alpha   90.00
_cell.angle_beta   90.00
_cell.angle_gamma   90.00
#
_symmetry.space_group_name_H-M   'P 1'
#
loop_
_entity.id
_entity.type
_entity.pdbx_description
1 polymer ?
#
loop_
_entity_poly.entity_id
_entity_poly.type
_entity_poly.pdbx_seq_one_letter_code
_entity_poly.pdbx_strand_id
1 'polypeptide(L)'
;MQNQKQLTALQKAFEDSGLKYHELANMIGISKSYCYKIINYNLRVYYDVAVKISNVLGKETDILFNEQEKNFEHEVSLDETKGGEKNEPITSFATSSK
;
A
#
# COMPACT_ATOMS: atom_id res chain seq x y z
N MET A 1 -8.96 25.86 20.26
CA MET A 1 -8.31 25.50 18.98
C MET A 1 -8.32 23.99 18.88
N GLN A 2 -9.12 23.40 17.99
CA GLN A 2 -9.05 21.96 17.72
C GLN A 2 -7.66 21.66 17.15
N ASN A 3 -6.95 20.69 17.74
CA ASN A 3 -5.70 20.18 17.19
C ASN A 3 -5.97 19.77 15.73
N GLN A 4 -5.34 20.45 14.77
CA GLN A 4 -5.41 20.05 13.36
C GLN A 4 -4.68 18.71 13.25
N LYS A 5 -5.43 17.60 13.25
CA LYS A 5 -4.88 16.29 13.00
C LYS A 5 -4.27 16.30 11.60
N GLN A 6 -2.99 15.96 11.48
CA GLN A 6 -2.36 15.81 10.17
C GLN A 6 -3.12 14.75 9.37
N LEU A 7 -3.46 15.08 8.12
CA LEU A 7 -4.10 14.17 7.19
C LEU A 7 -3.09 13.09 6.75
N THR A 8 -3.57 11.87 6.60
CA THR A 8 -2.80 10.78 5.97
C THR A 8 -2.59 11.06 4.47
N ALA A 9 -1.63 10.35 3.86
CA ALA A 9 -1.43 10.41 2.41
C ALA A 9 -2.72 10.09 1.63
N LEU A 10 -3.48 9.06 2.05
CA LEU A 10 -4.77 8.70 1.48
C LEU A 10 -5.81 9.82 1.58
N GLN A 11 -5.96 10.43 2.75
CA GLN A 11 -6.92 11.52 2.95
C GLN A 11 -6.58 12.73 2.08
N LYS A 12 -5.30 13.11 2.03
CA LYS A 12 -4.84 14.22 1.21
C LYS A 12 -5.07 13.95 -0.28
N ALA A 13 -4.72 12.76 -0.77
CA ALA A 13 -4.94 12.39 -2.18
C ALA A 13 -6.43 12.38 -2.54
N PHE A 14 -7.29 11.93 -1.62
CA PHE A 14 -8.73 11.99 -1.81
C PHE A 14 -9.25 13.44 -1.86
N GLU A 15 -8.82 14.32 -0.95
CA GLU A 15 -9.18 15.75 -0.98
C GLU A 15 -8.71 16.43 -2.27
N ASP A 16 -7.45 16.19 -2.67
CA ASP A 16 -6.84 16.76 -3.89
C ASP A 16 -7.56 16.29 -5.18
N SER A 17 -8.18 15.11 -5.16
CA SER A 17 -8.92 14.57 -6.31
C SER A 17 -10.23 15.32 -6.61
N GLY A 18 -10.78 16.03 -5.62
CA GLY A 18 -12.10 16.68 -5.72
C GLY A 18 -13.30 15.71 -5.73
N LEU A 19 -13.07 14.40 -5.72
CA LEU A 19 -14.11 13.38 -5.74
C LEU A 19 -14.93 13.37 -4.45
N LYS A 20 -16.19 13.01 -4.57
CA LYS A 20 -17.06 12.62 -3.45
C LYS A 20 -16.94 11.13 -3.20
N TYR A 21 -17.21 10.71 -1.97
CA TYR A 21 -17.14 9.29 -1.56
C TYR A 21 -17.96 8.36 -2.47
N HIS A 22 -19.12 8.80 -2.93
CA HIS A 22 -19.96 7.97 -3.80
C HIS A 22 -19.38 7.81 -5.21
N GLU A 23 -18.66 8.81 -5.73
CA GLU A 23 -18.03 8.75 -7.05
C GLU A 23 -16.86 7.77 -7.02
N LEU A 24 -15.96 7.93 -6.03
CA LEU A 24 -14.84 7.00 -5.84
C LEU A 24 -15.34 5.57 -5.59
N ALA A 25 -16.36 5.40 -4.74
CA ALA A 25 -16.95 4.10 -4.46
C ALA A 25 -17.52 3.42 -5.72
N ASN A 26 -18.19 4.18 -6.59
CA ASN A 26 -18.71 3.68 -7.86
C ASN A 26 -17.57 3.29 -8.82
N MET A 27 -16.48 4.06 -8.89
CA MET A 27 -15.33 3.76 -9.76
C MET A 27 -14.60 2.47 -9.36
N ILE A 28 -14.50 2.18 -8.06
CA ILE A 28 -13.77 1.01 -7.55
C ILE A 28 -14.67 -0.21 -7.30
N GLY A 29 -16.00 -0.02 -7.34
CA GLY A 29 -16.98 -1.08 -7.18
C GLY A 29 -17.23 -1.51 -5.73
N ILE A 30 -17.28 -0.56 -4.79
CA ILE A 30 -17.59 -0.84 -3.37
C ILE A 30 -18.73 0.04 -2.85
N SER A 31 -19.23 -0.24 -1.64
CA SER A 31 -20.24 0.62 -1.02
C SER A 31 -19.64 1.97 -0.59
N LYS A 32 -20.45 3.04 -0.67
CA LYS A 32 -20.10 4.37 -0.17
C LYS A 32 -19.65 4.35 1.31
N SER A 33 -20.32 3.55 2.14
CA SER A 33 -19.96 3.40 3.56
C SER A 33 -18.57 2.78 3.73
N TYR A 34 -18.23 1.78 2.90
CA TYR A 34 -16.91 1.17 2.95
C TYR A 34 -15.83 2.12 2.45
N CYS A 35 -16.07 2.86 1.36
CA CYS A 35 -15.18 3.92 0.89
C CYS A 35 -14.91 4.99 1.97
N TYR A 36 -15.96 5.49 2.64
CA TYR A 36 -15.82 6.45 3.75
C TYR A 36 -14.94 5.89 4.87
N LYS A 37 -15.15 4.61 5.22
CA LYS A 37 -14.36 3.93 6.24
C LYS A 37 -12.90 3.78 5.84
N ILE A 38 -12.60 3.36 4.62
CA ILE A 38 -11.23 3.22 4.11
C ILE A 38 -10.46 4.55 4.21
N ILE A 39 -11.09 5.66 3.84
CA ILE A 39 -10.42 6.98 3.82
C ILE A 39 -10.22 7.56 5.23
N ASN A 40 -11.21 7.39 6.12
CA ASN A 40 -11.21 8.12 7.40
C ASN A 40 -10.77 7.28 8.59
N TYR A 41 -10.76 5.95 8.43
CA TYR A 41 -10.41 5.01 9.48
C TYR A 41 -9.18 4.26 9.03
N ASN A 42 -8.29 4.00 9.97
CA ASN A 42 -7.09 3.20 9.71
C ASN A 42 -7.47 1.70 9.66
N LEU A 43 -8.23 1.34 8.62
CA LEU A 43 -8.80 0.02 8.40
C LEU A 43 -7.87 -0.80 7.50
N ARG A 44 -7.78 -2.11 7.74
CA ARG A 44 -7.10 -3.00 6.80
C ARG A 44 -7.93 -3.09 5.52
N VAL A 45 -7.27 -2.94 4.39
CA VAL A 45 -7.89 -3.01 3.07
C VAL A 45 -7.23 -4.14 2.28
N TYR A 46 -8.02 -4.89 1.54
CA TYR A 46 -7.48 -5.88 0.61
C TYR A 46 -6.70 -5.17 -0.50
N TYR A 47 -5.59 -5.78 -0.92
CA TYR A 47 -4.67 -5.15 -1.87
C TYR A 47 -5.34 -4.81 -3.22
N ASP A 48 -6.30 -5.61 -3.67
CA ASP A 48 -7.07 -5.35 -4.89
C ASP A 48 -7.87 -4.03 -4.82
N VAL A 49 -8.51 -3.75 -3.68
CA VAL A 49 -9.22 -2.50 -3.42
C VAL A 49 -8.23 -1.35 -3.30
N ALA A 50 -7.08 -1.56 -2.65
CA ALA A 50 -6.03 -0.56 -2.51
C ALA A 50 -5.46 -0.13 -3.88
N VAL A 51 -5.16 -1.10 -4.77
CA VAL A 51 -4.69 -0.84 -6.14
C VAL A 51 -5.75 -0.07 -6.95
N LYS A 52 -7.02 -0.43 -6.85
CA LYS A 52 -8.10 0.31 -7.54
C LYS A 52 -8.18 1.76 -7.08
N ILE A 53 -8.05 2.01 -5.77
CA ILE A 53 -8.02 3.37 -5.21
C ILE A 53 -6.80 4.14 -5.71
N SER A 54 -5.61 3.53 -5.67
CA SER A 54 -4.37 4.08 -6.20
C SER A 54 -4.47 4.50 -7.67
N ASN A 55 -5.07 3.63 -8.50
CA ASN A 55 -5.26 3.91 -9.92
C ASN A 55 -6.18 5.11 -10.15
N VAL A 56 -7.25 5.25 -9.36
CA VAL A 56 -8.18 6.39 -9.47
C VAL A 56 -7.54 7.68 -8.96
N LEU A 57 -6.77 7.62 -7.87
CA LEU A 57 -6.14 8.80 -7.25
C LEU A 57 -4.78 9.18 -7.87
N GLY A 58 -4.24 8.35 -8.77
CA GLY A 58 -2.98 8.61 -9.48
C GLY A 58 -1.76 8.60 -8.55
N LYS A 59 -1.75 7.75 -7.53
CA LYS A 59 -0.67 7.63 -6.53
C LYS A 59 -0.35 6.17 -6.25
N GLU A 60 0.91 5.87 -5.96
CA GLU A 60 1.37 4.52 -5.65
C GLU A 60 0.71 3.98 -4.36
N THR A 61 0.48 2.66 -4.32
CA THR A 61 -0.29 2.02 -3.24
C THR A 61 0.44 2.03 -1.91
N ASP A 62 1.74 1.75 -1.92
CA ASP A 62 2.63 1.84 -0.76
C ASP A 62 2.65 3.26 -0.18
N ILE A 63 2.62 4.29 -1.01
CA ILE A 63 2.54 5.69 -0.57
C ILE A 63 1.19 5.99 0.08
N LEU A 64 0.08 5.60 -0.57
CA LEU A 64 -1.26 5.92 -0.06
C LEU A 64 -1.61 5.18 1.23
N PHE A 65 -1.15 3.94 1.37
CA PHE A 65 -1.56 3.04 2.45
C PHE A 65 -0.46 2.80 3.51
N ASN A 66 0.65 3.56 3.48
CA ASN A 66 1.78 3.45 4.42
C ASN A 66 1.34 3.50 5.89
N GLU A 67 0.49 4.46 6.26
CA GLU A 67 -0.02 4.59 7.62
C GLU A 67 -0.93 3.44 8.02
N GLN A 68 -1.57 2.79 7.04
CA GLN A 68 -2.36 1.59 7.28
C GLN A 68 -1.46 0.39 7.50
N GLU A 69 -0.43 0.18 6.67
CA GLU A 69 0.53 -0.91 6.82
C GLU A 69 1.24 -0.89 8.19
N LYS A 70 1.72 0.28 8.64
CA LYS A 70 2.37 0.46 9.94
C LYS A 70 1.51 0.04 11.13
N ASN A 71 0.19 0.16 11.00
CA ASN A 71 -0.73 -0.23 12.06
C ASN A 71 -1.00 -1.74 12.11
N PHE A 72 -0.58 -2.49 11.08
CA PHE A 72 -0.71 -3.94 11.00
C PHE A 72 0.62 -4.70 11.14
N GLU A 73 1.69 -4.00 11.54
CA GLU A 73 2.94 -4.66 11.99
C GLU A 73 2.70 -5.40 13.32
N HIS A 74 2.04 -6.54 13.23
CA HIS A 74 2.08 -7.61 14.22
C HIS A 74 2.86 -8.78 13.61
N GLU A 75 4.05 -9.05 14.16
CA GLU A 75 4.90 -10.26 14.07
C GLU A 75 4.69 -11.18 12.84
N VAL A 76 4.85 -10.68 11.62
CA VAL A 76 5.36 -11.57 10.56
C VAL A 76 6.84 -11.76 10.87
N SER A 77 7.24 -13.01 11.11
CA SER A 77 8.64 -13.33 11.39
C SER A 77 9.51 -12.72 10.30
N LEU A 78 10.49 -11.89 10.70
CA LEU A 78 11.49 -11.29 9.81
C LEU A 78 12.26 -12.34 8.98
N ASP A 79 12.16 -13.61 9.37
CA ASP A 79 12.85 -14.73 8.75
C ASP A 79 12.10 -15.28 7.52
N GLU A 80 10.80 -14.99 7.34
CA GLU A 80 10.03 -15.49 6.19
C GLU A 80 10.23 -14.66 4.91
N THR A 81 10.66 -13.40 5.03
CA THR A 81 10.88 -12.49 3.89
C THR A 81 12.36 -12.31 3.53
N LYS A 82 13.28 -12.81 4.37
CA LYS A 82 14.74 -12.85 4.09
C LYS A 82 15.14 -14.17 3.44
N GLY A 83 14.49 -14.54 2.33
CA GLY A 83 14.86 -15.69 1.52
C GLY A 83 15.95 -15.37 0.50
N GLY A 84 17.22 -15.53 0.89
CA GLY A 84 18.29 -16.10 0.03
C GLY A 84 18.87 -15.30 -1.15
N GLU A 85 19.73 -14.33 -0.88
CA GLU A 85 20.88 -14.05 -1.77
C GLU A 85 22.16 -13.95 -0.93
N LYS A 86 22.74 -15.10 -0.61
CA LYS A 86 24.21 -15.16 -0.53
C LYS A 86 24.66 -15.43 -1.96
N ASN A 87 24.94 -14.37 -2.70
CA ASN A 87 25.70 -14.47 -3.94
C ASN A 87 27.11 -14.93 -3.55
N GLU A 88 27.31 -16.23 -3.39
CA GLU A 88 28.65 -16.79 -3.44
C GLU A 88 29.21 -16.51 -4.84
N PRO A 89 30.40 -15.91 -4.96
CA PRO A 89 30.99 -15.72 -6.27
C PRO A 89 31.24 -17.09 -6.88
N ILE A 90 30.56 -17.37 -7.99
CA ILE A 90 30.83 -18.53 -8.86
C ILE A 90 32.30 -18.44 -9.30
N THR A 91 33.18 -19.15 -8.60
CA THR A 91 34.58 -19.30 -8.96
C THR A 91 34.68 -20.25 -10.15
N SER A 92 34.83 -19.64 -11.33
CA SER A 92 35.50 -20.11 -12.54
C SER A 92 35.44 -21.61 -12.86
N PHE A 93 34.73 -21.95 -13.95
CA PHE A 93 34.99 -23.16 -14.73
C PHE A 93 36.45 -23.17 -15.20
N ALA A 94 37.28 -24.05 -14.64
CA ALA A 94 38.58 -24.38 -15.22
C ALA A 94 38.35 -25.19 -16.48
N THR A 95 38.72 -24.64 -17.64
CA THR A 95 38.75 -25.34 -18.92
C THR A 95 39.80 -26.44 -18.87
N SER A 96 39.35 -27.70 -18.96
CA SER A 96 40.23 -28.84 -19.25
C SER A 96 40.60 -28.79 -20.73
N SER A 97 41.82 -28.35 -21.02
CA SER A 97 42.47 -28.63 -22.31
C SER A 97 43.21 -29.96 -22.20
N LYS A 98 42.98 -30.82 -23.19
CA LYS A 98 43.66 -32.10 -23.42
C LYS A 98 45.14 -31.92 -23.75
#